data_AF-A0A6I5C5P5-F1
#
_entry.id   AF-A0A6I5C5P5-F1
#
_cell.length_a   1.000
_cell.length_b   1.000
_cell.length_c   1.000
_cell.angle_alpha   90.00
_cell.angle_beta   90.00
_cell.angle_gamma   90.00
#
_symmetry.space_group_name_H-M   'P 1'
#
loop_
_entity.id
_entity.type
_entity.pdbx_description
1 polymer ?
#
loop_
_entity_poly.entity_id
_entity_poly.type
_entity_poly.pdbx_seq_one_letter_code
_entity_poly.pdbx_strand_id
1 'polypeptide(L)'
;AERCEFLGSWYDIVATALGLEASDSARVPDPAGVRDGLDWVMTRLTVARAPVVLLLDDAHWSDAESLSWLASFAPRIGNLPLLIVVAYRPGELPPEATAFRTLVEHHENRPHALRPLSATGVARIIREHVGESAEDAFCEECCTVTEGRPFEAVELAIQLAERRVRGTGADLPVMRDVASAIKGPGLLDRLRRLGPGTVMFASAAAVLGTSVPPD
;
A
#
# COMPACT_ATOMS: atom_id res chain seq x y z
N ALA A 1 15.17 -8.03 -26.31
CA ALA A 1 15.87 -9.32 -26.47
C ALA A 1 15.62 -10.23 -25.26
N GLU A 2 16.13 -9.90 -24.07
CA GLU A 2 15.98 -10.74 -22.85
C GLU A 2 14.51 -11.01 -22.47
N ARG A 3 13.63 -10.01 -22.55
CA ARG A 3 12.18 -10.19 -22.29
C ARG A 3 11.47 -11.09 -23.31
N CYS A 4 11.81 -10.98 -24.59
CA CYS A 4 11.25 -11.83 -25.64
C CYS A 4 11.68 -13.29 -25.47
N GLU A 5 12.95 -13.51 -25.13
CA GLU A 5 13.49 -14.84 -24.86
C GLU A 5 12.87 -15.48 -23.61
N PHE A 6 12.65 -14.66 -22.57
CA PHE A 6 12.04 -15.12 -21.33
C PHE A 6 10.53 -15.37 -21.44
N LEU A 7 9.79 -14.53 -22.15
CA LEU A 7 8.34 -14.69 -22.32
C LEU A 7 7.99 -15.69 -23.43
N GLY A 8 8.90 -15.98 -24.36
CA GLY A 8 8.73 -16.98 -25.40
C GLY A 8 7.46 -16.75 -26.22
N SER A 9 6.67 -17.81 -26.43
CA SER A 9 5.40 -17.76 -27.18
C SER A 9 4.32 -16.89 -26.52
N TRP A 10 4.48 -16.51 -25.26
CA TRP A 10 3.54 -15.67 -24.53
C TRP A 10 3.86 -14.18 -24.60
N TYR A 11 4.99 -13.81 -25.24
CA TYR A 11 5.45 -12.43 -25.29
C TYR A 11 4.37 -11.47 -25.79
N ASP A 12 3.75 -11.72 -26.95
CA ASP A 12 2.75 -10.80 -27.53
C ASP A 12 1.53 -10.58 -26.63
N ILE A 13 1.08 -11.62 -25.93
CA ILE A 13 -0.12 -11.57 -25.08
C ILE A 13 0.21 -10.88 -23.74
N VAL A 14 1.27 -11.34 -23.07
CA VAL A 14 1.61 -10.88 -21.73
C VAL A 14 2.28 -9.50 -21.76
N ALA A 15 3.12 -9.20 -22.75
CA ALA A 15 3.75 -7.89 -22.87
C ALA A 15 2.71 -6.79 -23.12
N THR A 16 1.67 -7.07 -23.92
CA THR A 16 0.54 -6.15 -24.12
C THR A 16 -0.25 -5.96 -22.83
N ALA A 17 -0.60 -7.05 -22.13
CA ALA A 17 -1.39 -6.98 -20.89
C ALA A 17 -0.63 -6.27 -19.75
N LEU A 18 0.69 -6.39 -19.70
CA LEU A 18 1.54 -5.74 -18.69
C LEU A 18 2.04 -4.35 -19.10
N GLY A 19 1.61 -3.83 -20.26
CA GLY A 19 2.06 -2.53 -20.77
C GLY A 19 3.57 -2.45 -21.03
N LEU A 20 4.22 -3.59 -21.30
CA LEU A 20 5.66 -3.67 -21.57
C LEU A 20 6.03 -3.24 -22.98
N GLU A 21 5.04 -3.04 -23.85
CA GLU A 21 5.19 -2.47 -25.18
C GLU A 21 4.31 -1.22 -25.35
N ALA A 22 4.86 -0.18 -25.98
CA ALA A 22 4.09 0.92 -26.54
C ALA A 22 3.51 0.47 -27.90
N SER A 23 2.60 -0.50 -27.87
CA SER A 23 2.03 -1.07 -29.10
C SER A 23 0.77 -0.30 -29.50
N ASP A 24 0.77 0.23 -30.72
CA ASP A 24 -0.37 0.88 -31.42
C ASP A 24 -1.47 -0.14 -31.81
N SER A 25 -1.55 -1.28 -31.11
CA SER A 25 -2.30 -2.45 -31.55
C SER A 25 -3.75 -2.40 -31.08
N ALA A 26 -4.67 -2.21 -32.03
CA ALA A 26 -6.12 -2.29 -31.87
C ALA A 26 -6.68 -3.67 -31.45
N ARG A 27 -5.83 -4.61 -31.01
CA ARG A 27 -6.21 -5.98 -30.67
C ARG A 27 -6.17 -6.18 -29.17
N VAL A 28 -7.34 -6.11 -28.54
CA VAL A 28 -7.51 -6.49 -27.12
C VAL A 28 -7.16 -7.97 -26.97
N PRO A 29 -6.18 -8.34 -26.12
CA PRO A 29 -5.84 -9.73 -25.85
C PRO A 29 -7.05 -10.51 -25.30
N ASP A 30 -7.16 -11.79 -25.67
CA ASP A 30 -8.20 -12.67 -25.12
C ASP A 30 -7.98 -12.85 -23.60
N PRO A 31 -9.00 -12.60 -22.75
CA PRO A 31 -8.85 -12.70 -21.30
C PRO A 31 -8.38 -14.08 -20.81
N ALA A 32 -8.79 -15.17 -21.47
CA ALA A 32 -8.30 -16.51 -21.11
C ALA A 32 -6.82 -16.66 -21.46
N GLY A 33 -6.41 -16.25 -22.66
CA GLY A 33 -5.00 -16.21 -23.06
C GLY A 33 -4.11 -15.36 -22.14
N VAL A 34 -4.59 -14.22 -21.65
CA VAL A 34 -3.84 -13.40 -20.68
C VAL A 34 -3.62 -14.16 -19.37
N ARG A 35 -4.65 -14.82 -18.84
CA ARG A 35 -4.56 -15.61 -17.60
C ARG A 35 -3.58 -16.78 -17.75
N ASP A 36 -3.71 -17.54 -18.83
CA ASP A 36 -2.82 -18.68 -19.10
C ASP A 36 -1.37 -18.23 -19.29
N GLY A 37 -1.17 -17.08 -19.96
CA GLY A 37 0.13 -16.47 -20.12
C GLY A 37 0.73 -16.03 -18.78
N LEU A 38 -0.04 -15.36 -17.93
CA LEU A 38 0.41 -14.96 -16.59
C LEU A 38 0.75 -16.18 -15.72
N ASP A 39 -0.07 -17.23 -15.75
CA ASP A 39 0.19 -18.49 -15.04
C ASP A 39 1.53 -19.10 -15.48
N TRP A 40 1.76 -19.17 -16.79
CA TRP A 40 3.00 -19.71 -17.35
C TRP A 40 4.20 -18.84 -16.99
N VAL A 41 4.09 -17.52 -17.13
CA VAL A 41 5.17 -16.57 -16.83
C VAL A 41 5.56 -16.64 -15.35
N MET A 42 4.58 -16.63 -14.44
CA MET A 42 4.83 -16.72 -13.01
C MET A 42 5.45 -18.06 -12.62
N THR A 43 4.98 -19.16 -13.21
CA THR A 43 5.55 -20.49 -12.99
C THR A 43 7.00 -20.55 -13.50
N ARG A 44 7.26 -20.09 -14.73
CA ARG A 44 8.60 -20.07 -15.34
C ARG A 44 9.56 -19.18 -14.54
N LEU A 45 9.12 -17.99 -14.12
CA LEU A 45 9.89 -17.09 -13.25
C LEU A 45 10.29 -17.81 -11.97
N THR A 46 9.32 -18.44 -11.32
CA THR A 46 9.55 -19.13 -10.06
C THR A 46 10.55 -20.26 -10.21
N VAL A 47 10.41 -21.12 -11.23
CA VAL A 47 11.33 -22.24 -11.46
C VAL A 47 12.74 -21.75 -11.83
N ALA A 48 12.84 -20.71 -12.67
CA ALA A 48 14.13 -20.22 -13.16
C ALA A 48 14.90 -19.39 -12.13
N ARG A 49 14.21 -18.77 -11.16
CA ARG A 49 14.79 -17.78 -10.23
C ARG A 49 14.54 -18.10 -8.75
N ALA A 50 14.12 -19.32 -8.43
CA ALA A 50 13.76 -19.74 -7.08
C ALA A 50 14.83 -19.40 -6.02
N PRO A 51 14.42 -18.93 -4.82
CA PRO A 51 13.05 -18.62 -4.39
C PRO A 51 12.57 -17.24 -4.87
N VAL A 52 11.27 -17.11 -5.13
CA VAL A 52 10.64 -15.84 -5.56
C VAL A 52 9.66 -15.35 -4.51
N VAL A 53 9.64 -14.04 -4.27
CA VAL A 53 8.60 -13.35 -3.50
C VAL A 53 7.88 -12.37 -4.42
N LEU A 54 6.57 -12.56 -4.59
CA LEU A 54 5.69 -11.60 -5.27
C LEU A 54 5.02 -10.73 -4.21
N LEU A 55 5.33 -9.43 -4.21
CA LEU A 55 4.67 -8.45 -3.37
C LEU A 55 3.66 -7.67 -4.22
N LEU A 56 2.38 -7.74 -3.84
CA LEU A 56 1.33 -6.91 -4.38
C LEU A 56 0.86 -5.94 -3.30
N ASP A 57 1.21 -4.67 -3.47
CA ASP A 57 0.72 -3.59 -2.61
C ASP A 57 -0.57 -3.00 -3.18
N ASP A 58 -1.36 -2.37 -2.31
CA ASP A 58 -2.59 -1.66 -2.67
C ASP A 58 -3.58 -2.45 -3.56
N ALA A 59 -3.73 -3.76 -3.33
CA ALA A 59 -4.55 -4.62 -4.20
C ALA A 59 -6.05 -4.23 -4.25
N HIS A 60 -6.49 -3.34 -3.36
CA HIS A 60 -7.83 -2.76 -3.38
C HIS A 60 -8.06 -1.79 -4.55
N TRP A 61 -7.01 -1.33 -5.22
CA TRP A 61 -7.09 -0.53 -6.44
C TRP A 61 -7.02 -1.36 -7.73
N SER A 62 -6.79 -2.67 -7.61
CA SER A 62 -6.79 -3.58 -8.76
C SER A 62 -8.20 -3.79 -9.30
N ASP A 63 -8.31 -4.03 -10.61
CA ASP A 63 -9.54 -4.47 -11.24
C ASP A 63 -9.94 -5.90 -10.78
N ALA A 64 -11.21 -6.24 -11.03
CA ALA A 64 -11.78 -7.50 -10.58
C ALA A 64 -11.16 -8.71 -11.31
N GLU A 65 -10.78 -8.56 -12.58
CA GLU A 65 -10.17 -9.58 -13.41
C GLU A 65 -8.79 -10.00 -12.88
N SER A 66 -7.96 -9.02 -12.49
CA SER A 66 -6.65 -9.20 -11.88
C SER A 66 -6.75 -9.90 -10.53
N LEU A 67 -7.69 -9.49 -9.68
CA LEU A 67 -7.95 -10.13 -8.39
C LEU A 67 -8.50 -11.56 -8.56
N SER A 68 -9.33 -11.79 -9.57
CA SER A 68 -9.86 -13.11 -9.92
C SER A 68 -8.76 -14.05 -10.44
N TRP A 69 -7.85 -13.53 -11.28
CA TRP A 69 -6.66 -14.28 -11.70
C TRP A 69 -5.82 -14.67 -10.48
N LEU A 70 -5.47 -13.71 -9.61
CA LEU A 70 -4.69 -13.97 -8.40
C LEU A 70 -5.34 -15.04 -7.51
N ALA A 71 -6.66 -14.96 -7.33
CA ALA A 71 -7.42 -15.96 -6.58
C ALA A 71 -7.38 -17.37 -7.18
N SER A 72 -7.26 -17.47 -8.50
CA SER A 72 -7.14 -18.76 -9.20
C SER A 72 -5.70 -19.29 -9.27
N PHE A 73 -4.70 -18.42 -9.24
CA PHE A 73 -3.29 -18.77 -9.26
C PHE A 73 -2.76 -19.14 -7.87
N ALA A 74 -3.14 -18.40 -6.81
CA ALA A 74 -2.62 -18.59 -5.46
C ALA A 74 -2.72 -20.03 -4.92
N PRO A 75 -3.82 -20.79 -5.11
CA PRO A 75 -3.88 -22.19 -4.66
C PRO A 75 -2.86 -23.12 -5.33
N ARG A 76 -2.31 -22.74 -6.49
CA ARG A 76 -1.37 -23.56 -7.27
C ARG A 76 0.08 -23.44 -6.76
N ILE A 77 0.37 -22.45 -5.92
CA ILE A 77 1.75 -22.17 -5.48
C ILE A 77 2.27 -23.18 -4.46
N GLY A 78 1.43 -24.07 -3.92
CA GLY A 78 1.85 -25.05 -2.90
C GLY A 78 3.00 -25.97 -3.31
N ASN A 79 3.25 -26.12 -4.61
CA ASN A 79 4.37 -26.90 -5.17
C ASN A 79 5.47 -26.03 -5.80
N LEU A 80 5.42 -24.72 -5.59
CA LEU A 80 6.35 -23.74 -6.16
C LEU A 80 7.14 -23.06 -5.05
N PRO A 81 8.44 -22.76 -5.24
CA PRO A 81 9.22 -21.93 -4.32
C PRO A 81 8.85 -20.45 -4.48
N LEU A 82 7.56 -20.13 -4.29
CA LEU A 82 6.95 -18.82 -4.44
C LEU A 82 6.16 -18.45 -3.17
N LEU A 83 6.47 -17.28 -2.62
CA LEU A 83 5.63 -16.61 -1.63
C LEU A 83 4.89 -15.45 -2.29
N ILE A 84 3.56 -15.40 -2.15
CA ILE A 84 2.74 -14.24 -2.54
C ILE A 84 2.35 -13.48 -1.27
N VAL A 85 2.73 -12.22 -1.19
CA VAL A 85 2.32 -11.29 -0.12
C VAL A 85 1.42 -10.23 -0.74
N VAL A 86 0.21 -10.09 -0.20
CA VAL A 86 -0.78 -9.14 -0.70
C VAL A 86 -1.17 -8.19 0.42
N ALA A 87 -0.98 -6.88 0.20
CA ALA A 87 -1.45 -5.83 1.08
C ALA A 87 -2.68 -5.16 0.45
N TYR A 88 -3.73 -4.98 1.25
CA TYR A 88 -4.99 -4.41 0.79
C TYR A 88 -5.81 -3.85 1.95
N ARG A 89 -6.81 -3.03 1.61
CA ARG A 89 -7.78 -2.48 2.55
C ARG A 89 -9.11 -3.23 2.41
N PRO A 90 -9.54 -4.01 3.42
CA PRO A 90 -10.74 -4.85 3.29
C PRO A 90 -12.02 -4.10 2.93
N GLY A 91 -12.17 -2.85 3.43
CA GLY A 91 -13.32 -2.00 3.17
C GLY A 91 -13.31 -1.28 1.82
N GLU A 92 -12.19 -1.32 1.09
CA GLU A 92 -12.03 -0.64 -0.20
C GLU A 92 -11.94 -1.62 -1.38
N LEU A 93 -11.99 -2.93 -1.13
CA LEU A 93 -12.02 -3.92 -2.19
C LEU A 93 -13.25 -3.73 -3.10
N PRO A 94 -13.11 -3.91 -4.43
CA PRO A 94 -14.24 -3.89 -5.36
C PRO A 94 -15.35 -4.87 -4.93
N PRO A 95 -16.63 -4.53 -5.12
CA PRO A 95 -17.75 -5.45 -4.87
C PRO A 95 -17.62 -6.76 -5.64
N GLU A 96 -17.08 -6.71 -6.86
CA GLU A 96 -16.94 -7.83 -7.80
C GLU A 96 -15.76 -8.76 -7.45
N ALA A 97 -14.91 -8.38 -6.49
CA ALA A 97 -13.73 -9.15 -6.06
C ALA A 97 -14.07 -10.40 -5.22
N THR A 98 -15.19 -11.08 -5.50
CA THR A 98 -15.72 -12.22 -4.73
C THR A 98 -14.70 -13.36 -4.61
N ALA A 99 -14.04 -13.73 -5.71
CA ALA A 99 -13.07 -14.83 -5.71
C ALA A 99 -11.88 -14.53 -4.78
N PHE A 100 -11.40 -13.28 -4.76
CA PHE A 100 -10.34 -12.85 -3.87
C PHE A 100 -10.80 -12.82 -2.40
N ARG A 101 -12.01 -12.33 -2.12
CA ARG A 101 -12.60 -12.39 -0.77
C ARG A 101 -12.70 -13.83 -0.25
N THR A 102 -13.20 -14.75 -1.09
CA THR A 102 -13.26 -16.18 -0.75
C THR A 102 -11.88 -16.75 -0.47
N LEU A 103 -10.87 -16.44 -1.30
CA LEU A 103 -9.49 -16.88 -1.09
C LEU A 103 -8.97 -16.48 0.29
N VAL A 104 -9.13 -15.21 0.67
CA VAL A 104 -8.61 -14.69 1.95
C VAL A 104 -9.42 -15.13 3.17
N GLU A 105 -10.70 -15.50 2.99
CA GLU A 105 -11.53 -16.03 4.07
C GLU A 105 -11.23 -17.50 4.41
N HIS A 106 -10.53 -18.23 3.53
CA HIS A 106 -10.08 -19.59 3.83
C HIS A 106 -9.07 -19.63 4.99
N HIS A 107 -9.21 -20.63 5.88
CA HIS A 107 -8.41 -20.75 7.10
C HIS A 107 -6.88 -20.75 6.90
N GLU A 108 -6.39 -21.21 5.75
CA GLU A 108 -4.97 -21.23 5.41
C GLU A 108 -4.44 -19.85 4.98
N ASN A 109 -5.31 -18.96 4.52
CA ASN A 109 -4.96 -17.67 3.91
C ASN A 109 -5.52 -16.46 4.68
N ARG A 110 -5.92 -16.66 5.94
CA ARG A 110 -6.52 -15.58 6.73
C ARG A 110 -5.56 -14.38 6.81
N PRO A 111 -6.00 -13.16 6.45
CA PRO A 111 -5.14 -11.99 6.44
C PRO A 111 -4.54 -11.70 7.81
N HIS A 112 -3.27 -11.30 7.81
CA HIS A 112 -2.66 -10.73 9.00
C HIS A 112 -3.16 -9.29 9.19
N ALA A 113 -4.16 -9.12 10.04
CA ALA A 113 -4.71 -7.80 10.34
C ALA A 113 -3.71 -6.94 11.12
N LEU A 114 -3.18 -5.90 10.47
CA LEU A 114 -2.37 -4.88 11.12
C LEU A 114 -3.26 -4.02 12.01
N ARG A 115 -2.94 -4.00 13.30
CA ARG A 115 -3.63 -3.16 14.29
C ARG A 115 -2.91 -1.83 14.45
N PRO A 116 -3.59 -0.78 14.95
CA PRO A 116 -2.92 0.40 15.46
C PRO A 116 -1.84 0.01 16.47
N LEU A 117 -0.81 0.85 16.58
CA LEU A 117 0.25 0.68 17.56
C LEU A 117 -0.34 0.65 18.97
N SER A 118 0.23 -0.21 19.81
CA SER A 118 -0.05 -0.18 21.25
C SER A 118 0.47 1.12 21.87
N ALA A 119 -0.03 1.45 23.07
CA ALA A 119 0.52 2.54 23.87
C ALA A 119 2.03 2.42 24.08
N THR A 120 2.53 1.21 24.30
CA THR A 120 3.98 0.93 24.38
C THR A 120 4.72 1.18 23.07
N GLY A 121 4.08 0.86 21.93
CA GLY A 121 4.64 1.14 20.60
C GLY A 121 4.74 2.64 20.32
N VAL A 122 3.70 3.41 20.66
CA VAL A 122 3.72 4.87 20.55
C VAL A 122 4.76 5.49 21.50
N ALA A 123 4.79 5.05 22.77
CA ALA A 123 5.76 5.54 23.75
C ALA A 123 7.20 5.35 23.27
N ARG A 124 7.51 4.20 22.66
CA ARG A 124 8.84 3.95 22.07
C ARG A 124 9.19 4.96 20.98
N ILE A 125 8.26 5.24 20.05
CA ILE A 125 8.47 6.23 18.98
C ILE A 125 8.69 7.62 19.55
N ILE A 126 7.88 8.01 20.54
CA ILE A 126 8.00 9.32 21.21
C ILE A 126 9.36 9.43 21.89
N ARG A 127 9.78 8.43 22.67
CA ARG A 127 11.08 8.46 23.37
C ARG A 127 12.27 8.46 22.43
N GLU A 128 12.19 7.77 21.30
CA GLU A 128 13.23 7.77 20.28
C GLU A 128 13.48 9.16 19.67
N HIS A 129 12.44 10.00 19.53
CA HIS A 129 12.55 11.32 18.89
C HIS A 129 12.64 12.48 19.89
N VAL A 130 11.82 12.44 20.95
CA VAL A 130 11.69 13.51 21.95
C VAL A 130 12.71 13.34 23.08
N GLY A 131 13.09 12.09 23.38
CA GLY A 131 14.08 11.73 24.39
C GLY A 131 13.58 10.64 25.34
N GLU A 132 14.50 9.79 25.79
CA GLU A 132 14.21 8.61 26.62
C GLU A 132 13.54 8.95 27.97
N SER A 133 13.72 10.19 28.43
CA SER A 133 13.12 10.71 29.66
C SER A 133 11.67 11.17 29.52
N ALA A 134 11.04 11.06 28.33
CA ALA A 134 9.65 11.46 28.15
C ALA A 134 8.73 10.67 29.11
N GLU A 135 7.92 11.40 29.86
CA GLU A 135 7.07 10.88 30.93
C GLU A 135 6.00 9.92 30.37
N ASP A 136 5.63 8.91 31.15
CA ASP A 136 4.61 7.92 30.75
C ASP A 136 3.28 8.61 30.41
N ALA A 137 2.83 9.54 31.26
CA ALA A 137 1.58 10.29 31.04
C ALA A 137 1.61 11.13 29.75
N PHE A 138 2.77 11.66 29.35
CA PHE A 138 2.93 12.37 28.08
C PHE A 138 2.82 11.41 26.89
N CYS A 139 3.43 10.24 26.99
CA CYS A 139 3.36 9.20 25.96
C CYS A 139 1.95 8.62 25.82
N GLU A 140 1.24 8.44 26.92
CA GLU A 140 -0.16 8.00 26.94
C GLU A 140 -1.09 9.00 26.25
N GLU A 141 -0.91 10.30 26.51
CA GLU A 141 -1.66 11.33 25.80
C GLU A 141 -1.31 11.32 24.29
N CYS A 142 -0.03 11.17 23.93
CA CYS A 142 0.39 11.03 22.52
C CYS A 142 -0.29 9.82 21.85
N CYS A 143 -0.40 8.69 22.55
CA CYS A 143 -1.12 7.51 22.05
C CYS A 143 -2.61 7.79 21.89
N THR A 144 -3.21 8.51 22.85
CA THR A 144 -4.64 8.87 22.83
C THR A 144 -4.95 9.79 21.65
N VAL A 145 -4.15 10.85 21.45
CA VAL A 145 -4.37 11.78 20.35
C VAL A 145 -4.01 11.20 19.00
N THR A 146 -3.18 10.17 18.88
CA THR A 146 -2.86 9.53 17.58
C THR A 146 -3.69 8.29 17.30
N GLU A 147 -4.46 7.82 18.30
CA GLU A 147 -5.19 6.55 18.25
C GLU A 147 -4.29 5.35 17.86
N GLY A 148 -2.98 5.44 18.13
CA GLY A 148 -1.99 4.45 17.72
C GLY A 148 -1.72 4.40 16.21
N ARG A 149 -2.21 5.35 15.41
CA ARG A 149 -1.98 5.36 13.96
C ARG A 149 -0.49 5.63 13.68
N PRO A 150 0.23 4.69 13.01
CA PRO A 150 1.69 4.81 12.86
C PRO A 150 2.15 6.13 12.23
N PHE A 151 1.48 6.57 11.17
CA PHE A 151 1.80 7.84 10.49
C PHE A 151 1.65 9.03 11.44
N GLU A 152 0.54 9.14 12.17
CA GLU A 152 0.28 10.25 13.09
C GLU A 152 1.26 10.24 14.27
N ALA A 153 1.59 9.05 14.81
CA ALA A 153 2.55 8.90 15.89
C ALA A 153 3.96 9.35 15.49
N VAL A 154 4.43 8.96 14.31
CA VAL A 154 5.75 9.35 13.79
C VAL A 154 5.81 10.84 13.49
N GLU A 155 4.81 11.38 12.77
CA GLU A 155 4.76 12.82 12.45
C GLU A 155 4.68 13.68 13.71
N LEU A 156 3.92 13.26 14.72
CA LEU A 156 3.84 13.93 16.00
C LEU A 156 5.21 13.94 16.68
N ALA A 157 5.88 12.79 16.77
CA ALA A 157 7.19 12.66 17.39
C ALA A 157 8.24 13.57 16.73
N ILE A 158 8.30 13.57 15.39
CA ILE A 158 9.22 14.43 14.61
C ILE A 158 8.94 15.92 14.92
N GLN A 159 7.68 16.34 14.85
CA GLN A 159 7.30 17.74 15.05
C GLN A 159 7.48 18.24 16.48
N LEU A 160 7.37 17.36 17.47
CA LEU A 160 7.68 17.67 18.87
C LEU A 160 9.19 17.82 19.08
N ALA A 161 9.98 16.94 18.46
CA ALA A 161 11.44 17.00 18.51
C ALA A 161 11.98 18.31 17.88
N GLU A 162 11.43 18.72 16.73
CA GLU A 162 11.77 20.01 16.09
C GLU A 162 11.52 21.22 17.00
N ARG A 163 10.46 21.15 17.81
CA ARG A 163 10.10 22.18 18.79
C ARG A 163 10.85 22.05 20.12
N ARG A 164 11.74 21.05 20.24
CA ARG A 164 12.53 20.75 21.45
C ARG A 164 11.66 20.55 22.69
N VAL A 165 10.50 19.93 22.50
CA VAL A 165 9.64 19.46 23.60
C VAL A 165 10.43 18.46 24.45
N ARG A 166 10.24 18.47 25.78
CA ARG A 166 10.95 17.55 26.69
C ARG A 166 10.16 16.29 27.00
N GLY A 167 8.87 16.28 26.68
CA GLY A 167 7.97 15.17 26.93
C GLY A 167 7.46 15.12 28.36
N THR A 168 7.19 16.29 28.95
CA THR A 168 6.67 16.42 30.32
C THR A 168 5.19 16.81 30.32
N GLY A 169 4.51 16.66 31.46
CA GLY A 169 3.13 17.14 31.61
C GLY A 169 2.92 18.62 31.26
N ALA A 170 3.95 19.46 31.42
CA ALA A 170 3.89 20.89 31.05
C ALA A 170 3.86 21.12 29.53
N ASP A 171 4.32 20.15 28.73
CA ASP A 171 4.37 20.23 27.27
C ASP A 171 3.07 19.77 26.59
N LEU A 172 2.10 19.26 27.35
CA LEU A 172 0.83 18.74 26.83
C LEU A 172 0.04 19.75 25.98
N PRO A 173 -0.03 21.06 26.30
CA PRO A 173 -0.71 22.02 25.44
C PRO A 173 -0.06 22.13 24.05
N VAL A 174 1.28 22.25 24.00
CA VAL A 174 2.02 22.29 22.73
C VAL A 174 1.82 21.01 21.93
N MET A 175 1.83 19.86 22.61
CA MET A 175 1.60 18.57 21.96
C MET A 175 0.22 18.49 21.31
N ARG A 176 -0.84 18.96 22.00
CA ARG A 176 -2.19 18.98 21.44
C ARG A 176 -2.31 19.89 20.22
N ASP A 177 -1.64 21.04 20.24
CA ASP A 177 -1.60 21.96 19.09
C ASP A 177 -0.94 21.30 17.88
N VAL A 178 0.18 20.58 18.08
CA VAL A 178 0.87 19.83 17.02
C VAL A 178 0.00 18.68 16.51
N ALA A 179 -0.60 17.90 17.41
CA ALA A 179 -1.48 16.79 17.04
C ALA A 179 -2.69 17.28 16.22
N SER A 180 -3.28 18.43 16.59
CA SER A 180 -4.37 19.04 15.83
C SER A 180 -3.94 19.56 14.46
N ALA A 181 -2.67 19.94 14.27
CA ALA A 181 -2.16 20.34 12.96
C ALA A 181 -1.88 19.13 12.04
N ILE A 182 -1.56 17.98 12.63
CA ILE A 182 -1.37 16.70 11.92
C ILE A 182 -2.73 16.11 11.53
N LYS A 183 -3.70 16.16 12.45
CA LYS A 183 -5.08 15.72 12.21
C LYS A 183 -5.83 16.76 11.36
N GLY A 184 -6.11 16.40 10.10
CA GLY A 184 -6.95 17.20 9.22
C GLY A 184 -6.16 17.97 8.15
N PRO A 185 -6.33 19.31 8.00
CA PRO A 185 -5.87 20.09 6.85
C PRO A 185 -4.35 20.08 6.61
N GLY A 186 -3.51 19.43 7.43
CA GLY A 186 -2.06 19.35 7.23
C GLY A 186 -1.60 18.71 5.91
N LEU A 187 -2.37 17.76 5.34
CA LEU A 187 -2.13 17.27 3.97
C LEU A 187 -2.50 18.33 2.93
N LEU A 188 -3.67 18.95 3.08
CA LEU A 188 -4.13 20.05 2.22
C LEU A 188 -3.19 21.26 2.28
N ASP A 189 -2.64 21.58 3.44
CA ASP A 189 -1.69 22.66 3.65
C ASP A 189 -0.30 22.30 3.12
N ARG A 190 0.13 21.03 3.18
CA ARG A 190 1.30 20.54 2.42
C ARG A 190 1.10 20.70 0.93
N LEU A 191 -0.05 20.27 0.40
CA LEU A 191 -0.38 20.44 -1.02
C LEU A 191 -0.45 21.92 -1.41
N ARG A 192 -1.03 22.78 -0.56
CA ARG A 192 -1.06 24.24 -0.77
C ARG A 192 0.32 24.87 -0.77
N ARG A 193 1.25 24.37 0.06
CA ARG A 193 2.66 24.80 0.03
C ARG A 193 3.37 24.47 -1.29
N LEU A 194 2.90 23.47 -2.04
CA LEU A 194 3.38 23.15 -3.39
C LEU A 194 2.76 24.05 -4.47
N GLY A 195 1.95 25.03 -4.08
CA GLY A 195 1.33 26.01 -4.96
C GLY A 195 -0.09 25.64 -5.40
N PRO A 196 -0.90 26.65 -5.79
CA PRO A 196 -2.31 26.46 -6.14
C PRO A 196 -2.52 25.56 -7.35
N GLY A 197 -1.57 25.53 -8.30
CA GLY A 197 -1.62 24.62 -9.46
C GLY A 197 -1.58 23.14 -9.04
N THR A 198 -0.72 22.79 -8.09
CA THR A 198 -0.59 21.42 -7.57
C THR A 198 -1.84 20.96 -6.84
N VAL A 199 -2.46 21.85 -6.04
CA VAL A 199 -3.73 21.55 -5.36
C VAL A 199 -4.84 21.32 -6.37
N MET A 200 -4.95 22.20 -7.37
CA MET A 200 -5.97 22.10 -8.41
C MET A 200 -5.81 20.83 -9.25
N PHE A 201 -4.57 20.46 -9.60
CA PHE A 201 -4.26 19.22 -10.29
C PHE A 201 -4.62 18.00 -9.43
N ALA A 202 -4.22 17.96 -8.17
CA ALA A 202 -4.54 16.85 -7.26
C ALA A 202 -6.06 16.71 -7.05
N SER A 203 -6.79 17.82 -6.93
CA SER A 203 -8.26 17.80 -6.85
C SER A 203 -8.90 17.33 -8.17
N ALA A 204 -8.40 17.78 -9.32
CA ALA A 204 -8.90 17.32 -10.62
C ALA A 204 -8.63 15.82 -10.81
N ALA A 205 -7.44 15.34 -10.46
CA ALA A 205 -7.07 13.93 -10.52
C ALA A 205 -7.91 13.06 -9.56
N ALA A 206 -8.15 13.54 -8.34
CA ALA A 206 -9.00 12.84 -7.37
C ALA A 206 -10.47 12.69 -7.84
N VAL A 207 -10.97 13.65 -8.63
CA VAL A 207 -12.32 13.60 -9.22
C VAL A 207 -12.36 12.73 -10.48
N LEU A 208 -11.29 12.73 -11.28
CA LEU A 208 -11.17 11.97 -12.53
C LEU A 208 -10.78 10.49 -12.31
N GLY A 209 -10.27 10.12 -11.14
CA GLY A 209 -9.80 8.77 -10.85
C GLY A 209 -8.55 8.42 -11.67
N THR A 210 -8.38 7.15 -12.07
CA THR A 210 -7.23 6.65 -12.85
C THR A 210 -7.21 7.12 -14.32
N SER A 211 -8.15 7.97 -14.72
CA SER A 211 -8.31 8.48 -16.10
C SER A 211 -7.57 9.79 -16.32
N VAL A 212 -6.40 9.98 -15.72
CA VAL A 212 -5.58 11.19 -15.93
C VAL A 212 -4.44 10.83 -16.88
N PRO A 213 -4.47 11.28 -18.15
CA PRO A 213 -3.33 11.15 -19.04
C PRO A 213 -2.13 11.93 -18.46
N PRO A 214 -0.89 11.44 -18.65
CA PRO A 214 0.31 12.09 -18.12
C PRO A 214 0.70 13.41 -18.83
N ASP A 215 -0.16 13.97 -19.68
CA ASP A 215 0.13 15.15 -20.52
C ASP A 215 -0.67 16.39 -20.13
#